data_AF-A0A7S1E8D7-F1
#
_entry.id   AF-A0A7S1E8D7-F1
#
_cell.length_a   1.000
_cell.length_b   1.000
_cell.length_c   1.000
_cell.angle_alpha   90.00
_cell.angle_beta   90.00
_cell.angle_gamma   90.00
#
_symmetry.space_group_name_H-M   'P 1'
#
loop_
_entity.id
_entity.type
_entity.pdbx_description
1 polymer ?
#
loop_
_entity_poly.entity_id
_entity_poly.type
_entity_poly.pdbx_seq_one_letter_code
_entity_poly.pdbx_strand_id
1 'polypeptide(L)'
;GVPEGMYSFVVFRGGTTSVATVNVTKEETWEGFNVKLQGALGAGKVYGVAYVDPGEAEKKAKICRNAGEWVDCMACMLRESDRELEIDLLDQPPVKPYRLSLKLNKKEKKKISYPNPYEREVTFELSASTEHAVLKEKSVTIPKGEKGPIILSFPPVSEPRTETIIVGLHEKDSDFTHTVKIIAAWSTDA
;
A
#
# COMPACT_ATOMS: atom_id res chain seq x y z
N GLY A 1 31.56 -10.43 4.01
CA GLY A 1 31.22 -11.19 5.21
C GLY A 1 30.64 -10.25 6.24
N VAL A 2 29.56 -10.64 6.90
CA VAL A 2 28.84 -9.80 7.87
C VAL A 2 29.67 -9.60 9.15
N PRO A 3 29.86 -8.35 9.63
CA PRO A 3 30.58 -8.08 10.88
C PRO A 3 30.03 -8.87 12.06
N GLU A 4 30.88 -9.19 13.03
CA GLU A 4 30.46 -9.90 14.24
C GLU A 4 29.38 -9.11 15.01
N GLY A 5 28.33 -9.80 15.45
CA GLY A 5 27.17 -9.17 16.11
C GLY A 5 26.22 -8.39 15.20
N MET A 6 26.45 -8.37 13.88
CA MET A 6 25.57 -7.72 12.91
C MET A 6 24.82 -8.72 12.03
N TYR A 7 23.75 -8.22 11.43
CA TYR A 7 22.88 -8.88 10.46
C TYR A 7 22.79 -8.01 9.22
N SER A 8 22.93 -8.60 8.04
CA SER A 8 22.94 -7.90 6.76
C SER A 8 21.63 -8.10 6.00
N PHE A 9 20.96 -7.00 5.68
CA PHE A 9 19.82 -6.98 4.78
C PHE A 9 20.31 -6.60 3.38
N VAL A 10 20.22 -7.53 2.44
CA VAL A 10 20.58 -7.28 1.04
C VAL A 10 19.34 -6.80 0.31
N VAL A 11 19.38 -5.55 -0.14
CA VAL A 11 18.22 -4.86 -0.69
C VAL A 11 18.23 -5.00 -2.20
N PHE A 12 17.17 -5.59 -2.75
CA PHE A 12 16.89 -5.68 -4.16
C PHE A 12 15.83 -4.65 -4.57
N ARG A 13 15.84 -4.27 -5.83
CA ARG A 13 14.75 -3.49 -6.46
C ARG A 13 14.26 -4.27 -7.66
N GLY A 14 13.08 -4.88 -7.54
CA GLY A 14 12.48 -5.69 -8.61
C GLY A 14 13.09 -7.10 -8.74
N GLY A 15 13.69 -7.63 -7.67
CA GLY A 15 14.13 -9.03 -7.56
C GLY A 15 15.36 -9.45 -8.38
N THR A 16 15.97 -8.58 -9.19
CA THR A 16 17.07 -8.99 -10.10
C THR A 16 18.43 -8.38 -9.77
N THR A 17 18.47 -7.24 -9.10
CA THR A 17 19.73 -6.53 -8.83
C THR A 17 19.72 -5.98 -7.41
N SER A 18 20.75 -6.34 -6.64
CA SER A 18 21.00 -5.73 -5.34
C SER A 18 21.40 -4.27 -5.54
N VAL A 19 20.72 -3.37 -4.83
CA VAL A 19 20.90 -1.92 -4.89
C VAL A 19 21.55 -1.36 -3.63
N ALA A 20 21.51 -2.09 -2.51
CA ALA A 20 22.13 -1.70 -1.26
C ALA A 20 22.31 -2.89 -0.31
N THR A 21 23.13 -2.70 0.73
CA THR A 21 23.21 -3.59 1.89
C THR A 21 23.12 -2.76 3.16
N VAL A 22 22.22 -3.15 4.08
CA VAL A 22 22.00 -2.44 5.34
C VAL A 22 22.35 -3.37 6.50
N ASN A 23 23.25 -2.91 7.36
CA ASN A 23 23.70 -3.68 8.53
C ASN A 23 23.04 -3.19 9.82
N VAL A 24 22.55 -4.13 10.61
CA VAL A 24 21.84 -3.85 11.87
C VAL A 24 22.31 -4.76 12.99
N THR A 25 22.02 -4.37 14.24
CA THR A 25 22.17 -5.25 15.41
C THR A 25 20.85 -5.96 15.71
N LYS A 26 20.85 -6.91 16.64
CA LYS A 26 19.63 -7.64 17.02
C LYS A 26 18.59 -6.76 17.74
N GLU A 27 19.01 -5.64 18.32
CA GLU A 27 18.16 -4.66 19.01
C GLU A 27 17.63 -3.55 18.10
N GLU A 28 17.91 -3.62 16.80
CA GLU A 28 17.49 -2.59 15.85
C GLU A 28 15.95 -2.45 15.81
N THR A 29 15.48 -1.20 15.69
CA THR A 29 14.05 -0.91 15.52
C THR A 29 13.70 -0.70 14.06
N TRP A 30 12.42 -0.80 13.75
CA TRP A 30 11.92 -0.48 12.41
C TRP A 30 12.31 0.93 11.97
N GLU A 31 12.18 1.92 12.86
CA GLU A 31 12.54 3.31 12.58
C GLU A 31 14.03 3.45 12.29
N GLY A 32 14.90 2.82 13.09
CA GLY A 32 16.34 2.85 12.89
C GLY A 32 16.77 2.18 11.59
N PHE A 33 16.19 1.02 11.28
CA PHE A 33 16.38 0.33 10.00
C PHE A 33 15.95 1.21 8.82
N ASN A 34 14.76 1.82 8.88
CA ASN A 34 14.23 2.65 7.79
C ASN A 34 15.13 3.88 7.52
N VAL A 35 15.64 4.52 8.57
CA VAL A 35 16.61 5.62 8.44
C VAL A 35 17.89 5.17 7.74
N LYS A 36 18.46 4.01 8.14
CA LYS A 36 19.65 3.45 7.51
C LYS A 36 19.42 3.08 6.05
N LEU A 37 18.26 2.48 5.76
CA LEU A 37 17.86 2.08 4.42
C LEU A 37 17.71 3.28 3.49
N GLN A 38 17.04 4.35 3.94
CA GLN A 38 16.94 5.61 3.20
C GLN A 38 18.33 6.22 2.93
N GLY A 39 19.20 6.22 3.96
CA GLY A 39 20.58 6.68 3.84
C GLY A 39 21.39 5.89 2.82
N ALA A 40 21.27 4.56 2.81
CA ALA A 40 21.99 3.67 1.90
C ALA A 40 21.52 3.80 0.44
N LEU A 41 20.21 4.04 0.22
CA LEU A 41 19.63 4.14 -1.11
C LEU A 41 19.79 5.53 -1.74
N GLY A 42 20.16 6.56 -0.97
CA GLY A 42 20.12 7.96 -1.41
C GLY A 42 18.73 8.38 -1.94
N ALA A 43 17.69 7.65 -1.55
CA ALA A 43 16.34 7.74 -2.09
C ALA A 43 15.41 8.46 -1.13
N GLY A 44 14.31 8.99 -1.69
CA GLY A 44 13.17 9.46 -0.90
C GLY A 44 12.49 8.33 -0.11
N LYS A 45 11.39 8.70 0.57
CA LYS A 45 10.57 7.86 1.44
C LYS A 45 10.46 6.39 0.99
N VAL A 46 10.82 5.46 1.89
CA VAL A 46 10.66 4.00 1.71
C VAL A 46 9.31 3.55 2.28
N TYR A 47 8.51 2.82 1.49
CA TYR A 47 7.17 2.36 1.91
C TYR A 47 7.19 1.03 2.67
N GLY A 48 8.27 0.27 2.54
CA GLY A 48 8.48 -1.00 3.23
C GLY A 48 9.43 -1.89 2.47
N VAL A 49 9.53 -3.13 2.94
CA VAL A 49 10.32 -4.17 2.30
C VAL A 49 9.51 -5.46 2.25
N ALA A 50 9.71 -6.27 1.22
CA ALA A 50 9.20 -7.62 1.12
C ALA A 50 10.35 -8.61 1.35
N TYR A 51 10.07 -9.74 2.00
CA TYR A 51 11.06 -10.77 2.29
C TYR A 51 10.42 -12.15 2.22
N VAL A 52 11.20 -13.19 1.96
CA VAL A 52 10.72 -14.57 1.99
C VAL A 52 11.30 -15.24 3.23
N ASP A 53 10.43 -15.89 4.00
CA ASP A 53 10.85 -16.70 5.13
C ASP A 53 11.25 -18.10 4.62
N PRO A 54 12.54 -18.49 4.66
CA PRO A 54 12.96 -19.78 4.13
C PRO A 54 12.52 -20.95 4.99
N GLY A 55 12.08 -20.69 6.24
CA GLY A 55 11.50 -21.69 7.12
C GLY A 55 10.06 -22.06 6.75
N GLU A 56 9.39 -21.29 5.90
CA GLU A 56 8.01 -21.57 5.50
C GLU A 56 7.93 -22.46 4.26
N ALA A 57 7.05 -23.47 4.33
CA ALA A 57 6.84 -24.43 3.23
C ALA A 57 6.38 -23.76 1.93
N GLU A 58 5.55 -22.72 2.01
CA GLU A 58 4.98 -22.06 0.83
C GLU A 58 5.84 -20.92 0.27
N LYS A 59 6.96 -20.56 0.92
CA LYS A 59 7.89 -19.50 0.50
C LYS A 59 7.21 -18.22 -0.03
N LYS A 60 6.14 -17.78 0.63
CA LYS A 60 5.40 -16.59 0.23
C LYS A 60 6.13 -15.34 0.70
N ALA A 61 6.14 -14.30 -0.14
CA ALA A 61 6.66 -13.00 0.22
C ALA A 61 5.81 -12.39 1.34
N LYS A 62 6.45 -12.11 2.48
CA LYS A 62 5.93 -11.33 3.62
C LYS A 62 6.34 -9.87 3.45
N ILE A 63 5.65 -8.99 4.17
CA ILE A 63 5.83 -7.54 4.05
C ILE A 63 6.16 -6.95 5.43
N CYS A 64 7.15 -6.07 5.49
CA CYS A 64 7.53 -5.30 6.66
C CYS A 64 7.50 -3.79 6.38
N ARG A 65 6.62 -3.07 7.09
CA ARG A 65 6.34 -1.63 6.91
C ARG A 65 6.19 -0.87 8.23
N ASN A 66 6.18 -1.58 9.35
CA ASN A 66 5.94 -1.01 10.67
C ASN A 66 6.62 -1.85 11.76
N ALA A 67 6.65 -1.32 12.99
CA ALA A 67 7.28 -1.97 14.13
C ALA A 67 6.71 -3.37 14.46
N GLY A 68 5.42 -3.62 14.21
CA GLY A 68 4.82 -4.93 14.43
C GLY A 68 5.33 -5.97 13.44
N GLU A 69 5.31 -5.65 12.14
CA GLU A 69 5.83 -6.53 11.07
C GLU A 69 7.36 -6.70 11.17
N TRP A 70 8.06 -5.73 11.76
CA TRP A 70 9.50 -5.81 11.99
C TRP A 70 9.91 -6.90 12.96
N VAL A 71 9.09 -7.19 13.98
CA VAL A 71 9.36 -8.28 14.93
C VAL A 71 9.45 -9.61 14.19
N ASP A 72 8.53 -9.86 13.27
CA ASP A 72 8.50 -11.09 12.46
C ASP A 72 9.65 -11.11 11.43
N CYS A 73 9.99 -9.96 10.85
CA CYS A 73 11.11 -9.81 9.93
C CYS A 73 12.46 -10.12 10.62
N MET A 74 12.69 -9.55 11.81
CA MET A 74 13.89 -9.83 12.60
C MET A 74 13.91 -11.27 13.11
N ALA A 75 12.77 -11.83 13.51
CA ALA A 75 12.70 -13.25 13.87
C ALA A 75 13.09 -14.17 12.70
N CYS A 76 12.80 -13.78 11.46
CA CYS A 76 13.28 -14.45 10.25
C CYS A 76 14.80 -14.31 10.09
N MET A 77 15.31 -13.07 10.09
CA MET A 77 16.73 -12.74 9.99
C MET A 77 17.60 -13.52 11.00
N LEU A 78 17.13 -13.68 12.23
CA LEU A 78 17.85 -14.38 13.30
C LEU A 78 17.99 -15.90 13.07
N ARG A 79 17.22 -16.48 12.14
CA ARG A 79 17.32 -17.90 11.76
C ARG A 79 18.28 -18.15 10.59
N GLU A 80 18.67 -17.09 9.87
CA GLU A 80 19.59 -17.20 8.74
C GLU A 80 21.01 -17.52 9.22
N SER A 81 21.53 -18.66 8.75
CA SER A 81 22.83 -19.18 9.21
C SER A 81 24.02 -18.32 8.78
N ASP A 82 23.91 -17.63 7.65
CA ASP A 82 24.90 -16.69 7.13
C ASP A 82 24.71 -15.26 7.67
N ARG A 83 23.62 -15.03 8.44
CA ARG A 83 23.20 -13.71 8.94
C ARG A 83 22.95 -12.73 7.81
N GLU A 84 22.46 -13.21 6.68
CA GLU A 84 22.05 -12.42 5.52
C GLU A 84 20.58 -12.69 5.18
N LEU A 85 19.80 -11.63 4.94
CA LEU A 85 18.41 -11.75 4.48
C LEU A 85 18.20 -10.89 3.24
N GLU A 86 17.78 -11.53 2.17
CA GLU A 86 17.39 -10.84 0.94
C GLU A 86 16.00 -10.21 1.13
N ILE A 87 15.91 -8.93 0.77
CA ILE A 87 14.68 -8.16 0.84
C ILE A 87 14.47 -7.39 -0.45
N ASP A 88 13.23 -7.29 -0.92
CA ASP A 88 12.85 -6.44 -2.03
C ASP A 88 12.28 -5.11 -1.51
N LEU A 89 12.76 -4.01 -2.06
CA LEU A 89 12.26 -2.69 -1.72
C LEU A 89 10.83 -2.52 -2.23
N LEU A 90 9.93 -2.05 -1.36
CA LEU A 90 8.64 -1.53 -1.76
C LEU A 90 8.81 -0.04 -2.07
N ASP A 91 9.11 0.24 -3.33
CA ASP A 91 9.24 1.59 -3.88
C ASP A 91 7.88 2.26 -4.10
N GLN A 92 6.81 1.46 -4.10
CA GLN A 92 5.44 1.92 -4.18
C GLN A 92 4.65 1.61 -2.90
N PRO A 93 3.72 2.48 -2.52
CA PRO A 93 2.81 2.22 -1.42
C PRO A 93 1.97 0.95 -1.68
N PRO A 94 1.72 0.12 -0.64
CA PRO A 94 0.83 -1.03 -0.78
C PRO A 94 -0.58 -0.55 -1.12
N VAL A 95 -0.98 -0.74 -2.37
CA VAL A 95 -2.35 -0.60 -2.82
C VAL A 95 -3.17 -1.68 -2.13
N LYS A 96 -3.95 -1.35 -1.09
CA LYS A 96 -5.06 -2.21 -0.69
C LYS A 96 -6.19 -1.96 -1.69
N PRO A 97 -6.49 -2.88 -2.63
CA PRO A 97 -7.62 -2.70 -3.52
C PRO A 97 -8.89 -2.79 -2.68
N TYR A 98 -9.53 -1.64 -2.42
CA TYR A 98 -10.88 -1.65 -1.90
C TYR A 98 -11.82 -1.92 -3.08
N ARG A 99 -12.21 -3.19 -3.25
CA ARG A 99 -13.05 -3.63 -4.38
C ARG A 99 -14.53 -3.53 -4.00
N LEU A 100 -15.28 -2.73 -4.75
CA LEU A 100 -16.73 -2.64 -4.63
C LEU A 100 -17.42 -3.00 -5.93
N SER A 101 -18.55 -3.70 -5.85
CA SER A 101 -19.44 -3.93 -6.99
C SER A 101 -20.71 -3.09 -6.80
N LEU A 102 -21.01 -2.22 -7.76
CA LEU A 102 -22.18 -1.35 -7.72
C LEU A 102 -23.13 -1.72 -8.86
N LYS A 103 -24.42 -1.90 -8.55
CA LYS A 103 -25.48 -1.97 -9.54
C LYS A 103 -26.11 -0.58 -9.72
N LEU A 104 -26.28 -0.16 -10.97
CA LEU A 104 -26.73 1.16 -11.37
C LEU A 104 -27.90 1.05 -12.37
N ASN A 105 -29.05 1.66 -12.08
CA ASN A 105 -30.24 1.54 -12.94
C ASN A 105 -30.60 2.86 -13.64
N LYS A 106 -30.18 4.00 -13.08
CA LYS A 106 -30.45 5.38 -13.58
C LYS A 106 -29.31 6.32 -13.19
N LYS A 107 -29.47 7.63 -13.43
CA LYS A 107 -28.60 8.67 -12.83
C LYS A 107 -28.58 8.50 -11.32
N GLU A 108 -27.44 8.07 -10.79
CA GLU A 108 -27.34 7.68 -9.38
C GLU A 108 -26.10 8.28 -8.73
N LYS A 109 -26.25 8.60 -7.44
CA LYS A 109 -25.14 8.98 -6.57
C LYS A 109 -24.84 7.81 -5.64
N LYS A 110 -23.59 7.35 -5.61
CA LYS A 110 -23.16 6.33 -4.66
C LYS A 110 -22.14 6.94 -3.70
N LYS A 111 -22.40 6.72 -2.40
CA LYS A 111 -21.49 7.06 -1.31
C LYS A 111 -20.70 5.81 -0.96
N ILE A 112 -19.39 5.89 -1.07
CA ILE A 112 -18.45 4.82 -0.71
C ILE A 112 -17.75 5.25 0.58
N SER A 113 -17.78 4.41 1.61
CA SER A 113 -17.13 4.71 2.88
C SER A 113 -15.72 4.11 2.90
N TYR A 114 -14.70 4.96 2.73
CA TYR A 114 -13.30 4.56 2.81
C TYR A 114 -12.79 4.65 4.26
N PRO A 115 -12.24 3.57 4.84
CA PRO A 115 -11.71 3.61 6.21
C PRO A 115 -10.40 4.39 6.26
N ASN A 116 -10.20 5.18 7.32
CA ASN A 116 -8.87 5.69 7.66
C ASN A 116 -8.08 4.57 8.37
N PRO A 117 -7.00 4.05 7.77
CA PRO A 117 -6.21 2.97 8.38
C PRO A 117 -5.20 3.48 9.42
N TYR A 118 -5.11 4.79 9.64
CA TYR A 118 -4.10 5.40 10.50
C TYR A 118 -4.65 5.81 11.87
N GLU A 119 -3.75 5.84 12.86
CA GLU A 119 -4.03 6.32 14.22
C GLU A 119 -4.05 7.86 14.33
N ARG A 120 -4.24 8.56 13.21
CA ARG A 120 -4.29 10.03 13.09
C ARG A 120 -5.31 10.45 12.04
N GLU A 121 -5.71 11.72 12.04
CA GLU A 121 -6.51 12.29 10.94
C GLU A 121 -5.69 12.32 9.63
N VAL A 122 -6.35 12.07 8.51
CA VAL A 122 -5.73 12.11 7.18
C VAL A 122 -6.64 12.83 6.19
N THR A 123 -6.05 13.74 5.42
CA THR A 123 -6.73 14.39 4.28
C THR A 123 -6.25 13.78 2.97
N PHE A 124 -7.19 13.28 2.17
CA PHE A 124 -6.95 12.74 0.84
C PHE A 124 -7.43 13.72 -0.23
N GLU A 125 -6.64 13.91 -1.28
CA GLU A 125 -7.07 14.47 -2.56
C GLU A 125 -7.57 13.33 -3.45
N LEU A 126 -8.72 13.55 -4.09
CA LEU A 126 -9.42 12.50 -4.83
C LEU A 126 -9.21 12.69 -6.33
N SER A 127 -8.86 11.61 -7.02
CA SER A 127 -8.81 11.53 -8.48
C SER A 127 -9.54 10.28 -8.96
N ALA A 128 -10.07 10.29 -10.19
CA ALA A 128 -10.72 9.12 -10.76
C ALA A 128 -10.34 8.97 -12.23
N SER A 129 -9.97 7.76 -12.63
CA SER A 129 -9.75 7.42 -14.04
C SER A 129 -11.03 6.83 -14.62
N THR A 130 -11.91 7.69 -15.15
CA THR A 130 -13.17 7.24 -15.77
C THR A 130 -13.77 8.34 -16.63
N GLU A 131 -14.48 7.91 -17.67
CA GLU A 131 -15.29 8.77 -18.53
C GLU A 131 -16.75 8.87 -18.05
N HIS A 132 -17.22 7.88 -17.27
CA HIS A 132 -18.63 7.70 -16.91
C HIS A 132 -18.89 7.74 -15.40
N ALA A 133 -17.97 8.26 -14.60
CA ALA A 133 -18.29 8.71 -13.26
C ALA A 133 -17.57 10.01 -12.92
N VAL A 134 -18.22 10.84 -12.11
CA VAL A 134 -17.68 12.12 -11.69
C VAL A 134 -17.56 12.13 -10.18
N LEU A 135 -16.34 12.37 -9.68
CA LEU A 135 -16.11 12.69 -8.28
C LEU A 135 -16.79 14.02 -7.96
N LYS A 136 -17.59 14.05 -6.89
CA LYS A 136 -18.23 15.29 -6.42
C LYS A 136 -17.31 16.15 -5.57
N GLU A 137 -16.32 15.53 -4.96
CA GLU A 137 -15.42 16.16 -4.01
C GLU A 137 -13.99 15.97 -4.53
N LYS A 138 -13.17 17.02 -4.39
CA LYS A 138 -11.74 16.96 -4.75
C LYS A 138 -10.87 16.52 -3.58
N SER A 139 -11.39 16.57 -2.36
CA SER A 139 -10.69 16.15 -1.16
C SER A 139 -11.65 15.68 -0.09
N VAL A 140 -11.19 14.76 0.76
CA VAL A 140 -11.90 14.27 1.94
C VAL A 140 -10.95 14.20 3.12
N THR A 141 -11.36 14.72 4.27
CA THR A 141 -10.63 14.59 5.54
C THR A 141 -11.33 13.53 6.38
N ILE A 142 -10.58 12.54 6.85
CA ILE A 142 -11.11 11.40 7.60
C ILE A 142 -10.45 11.38 8.98
N PRO A 143 -11.22 11.54 10.07
CA PRO A 143 -10.68 11.43 11.43
C PRO A 143 -10.10 10.04 11.71
N LYS A 144 -9.29 9.94 12.76
CA LYS A 144 -8.73 8.67 13.24
C LYS A 144 -9.82 7.63 13.48
N GLY A 145 -9.64 6.42 12.96
CA GLY A 145 -10.53 5.28 13.19
C GLY A 145 -11.93 5.39 12.54
N GLU A 146 -12.19 6.47 11.81
CA GLU A 146 -13.46 6.74 11.15
C GLU A 146 -13.45 6.32 9.67
N LYS A 147 -14.61 6.44 9.02
CA LYS A 147 -14.75 6.24 7.58
C LYS A 147 -15.17 7.53 6.88
N GLY A 148 -14.44 7.90 5.83
CA GLY A 148 -14.72 9.08 5.01
C GLY A 148 -15.54 8.75 3.76
N PRO A 149 -16.40 9.67 3.31
CA PRO A 149 -17.17 9.47 2.09
C PRO A 149 -16.34 9.77 0.84
N ILE A 150 -16.45 8.89 -0.16
CA ILE A 150 -16.13 9.16 -1.55
C ILE A 150 -17.45 9.17 -2.30
N ILE A 151 -17.82 10.31 -2.87
CA ILE A 151 -19.10 10.47 -3.56
C ILE A 151 -18.87 10.47 -5.08
N LEU A 152 -19.39 9.42 -5.73
CA LEU A 152 -19.39 9.29 -7.18
C LEU A 152 -20.80 9.52 -7.72
N SER A 153 -20.86 10.28 -8.82
CA SER A 153 -22.07 10.49 -9.60
C SER A 153 -21.91 9.76 -10.93
N PHE A 154 -22.89 8.93 -11.25
CA PHE A 154 -22.91 8.14 -12.48
C PHE A 154 -23.96 8.71 -13.44
N PRO A 155 -23.60 9.20 -14.63
CA PRO A 155 -24.55 9.47 -15.70
C PRO A 155 -25.35 8.21 -16.09
N PRO A 156 -26.56 8.41 -16.65
CA PRO A 156 -27.31 7.32 -17.25
C PRO A 156 -26.59 6.79 -18.50
N VAL A 157 -26.81 5.53 -18.82
CA VAL A 157 -26.31 4.87 -20.03
C VAL A 157 -27.48 4.36 -20.85
N SER A 158 -27.30 4.24 -22.17
CA SER A 158 -28.33 3.74 -23.09
C SER A 158 -28.37 2.22 -23.21
N GLU A 159 -27.28 1.53 -22.88
CA GLU A 159 -27.14 0.08 -22.98
C GLU A 159 -26.53 -0.50 -21.69
N PRO A 160 -26.88 -1.75 -21.31
CA PRO A 160 -26.25 -2.42 -20.18
C PRO A 160 -24.74 -2.52 -20.38
N ARG A 161 -23.97 -2.24 -19.32
CA ARG A 161 -22.51 -2.33 -19.39
C ARG A 161 -21.88 -2.57 -18.05
N THR A 162 -20.62 -2.98 -18.05
CA THR A 162 -19.78 -3.05 -16.85
C THR A 162 -18.49 -2.28 -17.09
N GLU A 163 -18.11 -1.45 -16.13
CA GLU A 163 -16.86 -0.68 -16.15
C GLU A 163 -16.10 -0.89 -14.84
N THR A 164 -14.77 -0.93 -14.94
CA THR A 164 -13.89 -0.80 -13.78
C THR A 164 -13.43 0.64 -13.68
N ILE A 165 -13.78 1.29 -12.57
CA ILE A 165 -13.37 2.65 -12.22
C ILE A 165 -12.31 2.56 -11.14
N ILE A 166 -11.24 3.34 -11.28
CA ILE A 166 -10.19 3.45 -10.27
C ILE A 166 -10.25 4.86 -9.70
N VAL A 167 -10.47 4.96 -8.39
CA VAL A 167 -10.41 6.21 -7.64
C VAL A 167 -9.11 6.24 -6.86
N GLY A 168 -8.26 7.24 -7.12
CA GLY A 168 -7.07 7.54 -6.33
C GLY A 168 -7.42 8.42 -5.12
N LEU A 169 -6.86 8.11 -3.97
CA LEU A 169 -6.92 8.91 -2.74
C LEU A 169 -5.50 9.26 -2.31
N HIS A 170 -5.08 10.47 -2.62
CA HIS A 170 -3.73 10.97 -2.39
C HIS A 170 -3.61 11.72 -1.07
N GLU A 171 -2.86 11.22 -0.10
CA GLU A 171 -2.62 11.84 1.19
C GLU A 171 -1.81 13.13 1.08
N LYS A 172 -2.38 14.26 1.52
CA LYS A 172 -1.70 15.56 1.48
C LYS A 172 -0.38 15.60 2.23
N ASP A 173 -0.31 14.99 3.41
CA ASP A 173 0.85 15.12 4.29
C ASP A 173 1.96 14.10 3.97
N SER A 174 1.61 13.02 3.27
CA SER A 174 2.45 11.84 3.17
C SER A 174 2.74 11.43 1.73
N ASP A 175 2.16 12.12 0.75
CA ASP A 175 2.31 11.90 -0.69
C ASP A 175 1.92 10.47 -1.11
N PHE A 176 1.10 9.80 -0.30
CA PHE A 176 0.71 8.40 -0.47
C PHE A 176 -0.61 8.33 -1.25
N THR A 177 -0.69 7.49 -2.28
CA THR A 177 -1.94 7.27 -3.03
C THR A 177 -2.55 5.90 -2.72
N HIS A 178 -3.73 5.88 -2.10
CA HIS A 178 -4.57 4.68 -2.02
C HIS A 178 -5.41 4.57 -3.30
N THR A 179 -5.86 3.36 -3.63
CA THR A 179 -6.79 3.17 -4.75
C THR A 179 -8.00 2.34 -4.37
N VAL A 180 -9.16 2.83 -4.77
CA VAL A 180 -10.46 2.18 -4.64
C VAL A 180 -10.89 1.71 -6.03
N LYS A 181 -11.04 0.39 -6.20
CA LYS A 181 -11.44 -0.24 -7.45
C LYS A 181 -12.93 -0.53 -7.43
N ILE A 182 -13.69 0.09 -8.32
CA ILE A 182 -15.14 -0.01 -8.36
C ILE A 182 -15.53 -0.70 -9.66
N ILE A 183 -16.29 -1.78 -9.54
CA ILE A 183 -16.91 -2.45 -10.68
C ILE A 183 -18.34 -1.98 -10.74
N ALA A 184 -18.60 -1.02 -11.62
CA ALA A 184 -19.93 -0.48 -11.86
C ALA A 184 -20.61 -1.30 -12.96
N ALA A 185 -21.77 -1.87 -12.67
CA ALA A 185 -22.60 -2.60 -13.63
C ALA A 185 -23.92 -1.86 -13.79
N TRP A 186 -24.20 -1.38 -15.00
CA TRP A 186 -25.45 -0.72 -15.34
C TRP A 186 -26.45 -1.72 -15.92
N SER A 187 -27.69 -1.68 -15.45
CA SER A 187 -28.84 -2.31 -16.10
C SER A 187 -29.75 -1.25 -16.70
N THR A 188 -30.37 -1.57 -17.83
CA THR A 188 -31.46 -0.75 -18.41
C THR A 188 -32.80 -1.04 -17.75
N ASP A 189 -32.89 -2.13 -16.99
CA ASP A 189 -34.09 -2.51 -16.25
C ASP A 189 -34.15 -1.71 -14.95
N ALA A 190 -35.26 -0.98 -14.76
CA ALA A 190 -35.56 -0.15 -13.60
C ALA A 190 -35.97 -1.00 -12.39
#